data_AF-A0A171DNU6-F1
#
_entry.id   AF-A0A171DNU6-F1
#
_cell.length_a   1.000
_cell.length_b   1.000
_cell.length_c   1.000
_cell.angle_alpha   90.00
_cell.angle_beta   90.00
_cell.angle_gamma   90.00
#
_symmetry.space_group_name_H-M   'P 1'
#
loop_
_entity.id
_entity.type
_entity.pdbx_description
1 polymer ?
#
loop_
_entity_poly.entity_id
_entity_poly.type
_entity_poly.pdbx_seq_one_letter_code
_entity_poly.pdbx_strand_id
1 'polypeptide(L)'
;MRQLLGEMLVCCFVIVLISGGFLAFFYTPSGEVIPYGGAYEPLRGVPMSAAYHSILDIGFEGGTGLYVRLLHHSTSLLLGVGTAFWALLGRFRYAFAVLCLIILGGIAGYGAADDLLSGTVLGRVPIPLWYGLHLLLALIVGAALVLSSRREAARRPRTVPFVALSIGLTLLAVFVL
;
A
#
# COMPACT_ATOMS: atom_id res chain seq x y z
N MET A 1 -19.74 -8.11 13.53
CA MET A 1 -18.27 -7.90 13.53
C MET A 1 -17.54 -8.57 12.38
N ARG A 2 -17.64 -9.90 12.16
CA ARG A 2 -16.82 -10.61 11.16
C ARG A 2 -16.92 -10.07 9.73
N GLN A 3 -18.13 -9.91 9.23
CA GLN A 3 -18.39 -9.41 7.89
C GLN A 3 -17.96 -7.94 7.74
N LEU A 4 -18.09 -7.14 8.80
CA LEU A 4 -17.75 -5.72 8.81
C LEU A 4 -16.24 -5.53 8.63
N LEU A 5 -15.43 -6.29 9.39
CA LEU A 5 -13.98 -6.26 9.28
C LEU A 5 -13.51 -6.65 7.87
N GLY A 6 -14.08 -7.72 7.30
CA GLY A 6 -13.74 -8.15 5.94
C GLY A 6 -14.09 -7.10 4.87
N GLU A 7 -15.22 -6.40 5.02
CA GLU A 7 -15.58 -5.31 4.11
C GLU A 7 -14.70 -4.08 4.28
N MET A 8 -14.38 -3.70 5.52
CA MET A 8 -13.46 -2.61 5.78
C MET A 8 -12.07 -2.88 5.18
N LEU A 9 -11.55 -4.12 5.27
CA LEU A 9 -10.28 -4.50 4.64
C LEU A 9 -10.33 -4.37 3.11
N VAL A 10 -11.43 -4.78 2.47
CA VAL A 10 -11.62 -4.58 1.02
C VAL A 10 -11.67 -3.09 0.69
N CYS A 11 -12.35 -2.26 1.49
CA CYS A 11 -12.40 -0.82 1.29
C CYS A 11 -11.02 -0.17 1.44
N CYS A 12 -10.24 -0.54 2.46
CA CYS A 12 -8.85 -0.09 2.61
C CYS A 12 -8.00 -0.48 1.40
N PHE A 13 -8.11 -1.73 0.94
CA PHE A 13 -7.37 -2.20 -0.22
C PHE A 13 -7.73 -1.43 -1.49
N VAL A 14 -9.01 -1.08 -1.70
CA VAL A 14 -9.44 -0.25 -2.84
C VAL A 14 -8.79 1.14 -2.78
N ILE A 15 -8.76 1.78 -1.61
CA ILE A 15 -8.08 3.08 -1.43
C ILE A 15 -6.59 2.96 -1.71
N VAL A 16 -5.92 1.92 -1.20
CA VAL A 16 -4.50 1.63 -1.47
C VAL A 16 -4.25 1.41 -2.96
N LEU A 17 -5.13 0.68 -3.66
CA LEU A 17 -4.99 0.43 -5.09
C LEU A 17 -5.15 1.70 -5.92
N ILE A 18 -6.13 2.55 -5.60
CA ILE A 18 -6.38 3.81 -6.32
C ILE A 18 -5.22 4.78 -6.08
N SER A 19 -4.83 4.98 -4.82
CA SER A 19 -3.71 5.87 -4.47
C SER A 19 -2.38 5.35 -5.02
N GLY A 20 -2.14 4.03 -4.97
CA GLY A 20 -0.97 3.38 -5.55
C GLY A 20 -0.92 3.49 -7.08
N GLY A 21 -2.07 3.36 -7.74
CA GLY A 21 -2.19 3.60 -9.19
C GLY A 21 -1.85 5.05 -9.56
N PHE A 22 -2.35 6.02 -8.80
CA PHE A 22 -1.96 7.43 -8.98
C PHE A 22 -0.45 7.63 -8.82
N LEU A 23 0.14 7.08 -7.75
CA LEU A 23 1.59 7.15 -7.49
C LEU A 23 2.41 6.51 -8.62
N ALA A 24 1.96 5.36 -9.12
CA ALA A 24 2.63 4.62 -10.18
C ALA A 24 2.71 5.42 -11.50
N PHE A 25 1.77 6.32 -11.79
CA PHE A 25 1.83 7.16 -12.99
C PHE A 25 2.99 8.16 -12.98
N PHE A 26 3.45 8.58 -11.80
CA PHE A 26 4.52 9.57 -11.62
C PHE A 26 5.84 8.95 -11.13
N TYR A 27 5.84 7.65 -10.85
CA TYR A 27 6.98 6.95 -10.29
C TYR A 27 7.88 6.36 -11.39
N THR A 28 9.20 6.49 -11.22
CA THR A 28 10.20 5.94 -12.15
C THR A 28 10.91 4.72 -11.53
N PRO A 29 10.62 3.47 -11.94
CA PRO A 29 11.22 2.27 -11.34
C PRO A 29 12.65 2.02 -11.86
N SER A 30 13.60 2.92 -11.59
CA SER A 30 14.99 2.82 -12.06
C SER A 30 16.01 3.05 -10.95
N GLY A 31 17.03 2.20 -10.91
CA GLY A 31 18.20 2.33 -10.05
C GLY A 31 19.35 3.15 -10.65
N GLU A 32 19.12 3.80 -11.79
CA GLU A 32 20.08 4.74 -12.37
C GLU A 32 20.39 5.87 -11.37
N VAL A 33 21.67 6.15 -11.15
CA VAL A 33 22.10 7.19 -10.22
C VAL A 33 22.14 8.53 -10.95
N ILE A 34 21.30 9.47 -10.50
CA ILE A 34 21.18 10.82 -11.05
C ILE A 34 21.36 11.86 -9.94
N PRO A 35 21.89 13.06 -10.25
CA PRO A 35 21.92 14.16 -9.29
C PRO A 35 20.50 14.71 -9.08
N TYR A 36 20.13 15.02 -7.84
CA TYR A 36 18.84 15.64 -7.55
C TYR A 36 18.75 17.07 -8.10
N GLY A 37 17.71 17.31 -8.90
CA GLY A 37 17.45 18.60 -9.54
C GLY A 37 16.15 19.28 -9.11
N GLY A 38 15.37 18.69 -8.21
CA GLY A 38 14.02 19.14 -7.88
C GLY A 38 13.92 20.29 -6.87
N ALA A 39 12.70 20.55 -6.42
CA ALA A 39 12.35 21.67 -5.54
C ALA A 39 12.92 21.62 -4.10
N TYR A 40 13.33 20.45 -3.59
CA TYR A 40 13.83 20.32 -2.22
C TYR A 40 15.33 20.70 -2.12
N GLU A 41 15.58 22.00 -1.94
CA GLU A 41 16.93 22.61 -1.88
C GLU A 41 18.00 21.82 -1.10
N PRO A 42 17.74 21.26 0.10
CA PRO A 42 18.78 20.57 0.87
C PRO A 42 19.39 19.35 0.18
N LEU A 43 18.72 18.77 -0.82
CA LEU A 43 19.24 17.62 -1.57
C LEU A 43 19.82 17.99 -2.93
N ARG A 44 19.84 19.26 -3.34
CA ARG A 44 20.27 19.64 -4.68
C ARG A 44 21.69 19.16 -4.98
N GLY A 45 21.85 18.45 -6.11
CA GLY A 45 23.11 17.88 -6.56
C GLY A 45 23.53 16.59 -5.85
N VAL A 46 22.78 16.12 -4.84
CA VAL A 46 23.05 14.84 -4.17
C VAL A 46 22.74 13.69 -5.14
N PRO A 47 23.68 12.74 -5.37
CA PRO A 47 23.43 11.58 -6.20
C PRO A 47 22.46 10.62 -5.50
N MET A 48 21.43 10.17 -6.22
CA MET A 48 20.40 9.25 -5.74
C MET A 48 19.85 8.41 -6.89
N SER A 49 19.11 7.34 -6.60
CA SER A 49 18.41 6.60 -7.65
C SER A 49 17.32 7.46 -8.31
N ALA A 50 17.07 7.25 -9.60
CA ALA A 50 15.96 7.85 -10.31
C ALA A 50 14.60 7.50 -9.66
N ALA A 51 14.49 6.34 -9.02
CA ALA A 51 13.35 5.97 -8.18
C ALA A 51 13.17 6.93 -7.01
N TYR A 52 14.21 7.13 -6.19
CA TYR A 52 14.13 8.04 -5.05
C TYR A 52 13.90 9.50 -5.50
N HIS A 53 14.52 9.92 -6.61
CA HIS A 53 14.27 11.23 -7.22
C HIS A 53 12.78 11.42 -7.54
N SER A 54 12.15 10.48 -8.25
CA SER A 54 10.73 10.59 -8.63
C SER A 54 9.80 10.64 -7.40
N ILE A 55 10.19 10.01 -6.29
CA ILE A 55 9.45 10.06 -5.03
C ILE A 55 9.50 11.46 -4.40
N LEU A 56 10.66 12.12 -4.47
CA LEU A 56 10.81 13.50 -4.02
C LEU A 56 10.00 14.45 -4.91
N ASP A 57 9.99 14.25 -6.22
CA ASP A 57 9.19 15.07 -7.15
C ASP A 57 7.69 14.95 -6.83
N ILE A 58 7.18 13.72 -6.62
CA ILE A 58 5.80 13.48 -6.17
C ILE A 58 5.52 14.22 -4.84
N GLY A 59 6.49 14.26 -3.93
CA GLY A 59 6.32 14.88 -2.61
C GLY A 59 6.38 16.40 -2.60
N PHE A 60 7.24 17.01 -3.42
CA PHE A 60 7.59 18.42 -3.29
C PHE A 60 7.11 19.29 -4.45
N GLU A 61 6.87 18.74 -5.64
CA GLU A 61 6.55 19.53 -6.83
C GLU A 61 5.04 19.56 -7.15
N GLY A 62 4.28 18.55 -6.71
CA GLY A 62 2.83 18.47 -6.88
C GLY A 62 2.07 18.66 -5.57
N GLY A 63 1.22 19.69 -5.47
CA GLY A 63 0.44 19.97 -4.25
C GLY A 63 -0.44 18.82 -3.74
N THR A 64 -0.82 17.87 -4.61
CA THR A 64 -1.61 16.68 -4.23
C THR A 64 -0.78 15.42 -4.01
N GLY A 65 0.47 15.38 -4.48
CA GLY A 65 1.27 14.14 -4.50
C GLY A 65 1.68 13.69 -3.09
N LEU A 66 2.14 14.63 -2.25
CA LEU A 66 2.43 14.35 -0.84
C LEU A 66 1.22 13.80 -0.08
N TYR A 67 0.04 14.40 -0.31
CA TYR A 67 -1.20 13.95 0.31
C TYR A 67 -1.56 12.53 -0.12
N VAL A 68 -1.48 12.20 -1.41
CA VAL A 68 -1.77 10.84 -1.89
C VAL A 68 -0.75 9.83 -1.36
N ARG A 69 0.53 10.20 -1.21
CA ARG A 69 1.54 9.36 -0.55
C ARG A 69 1.19 9.07 0.90
N LEU A 70 0.82 10.09 1.66
CA LEU A 70 0.42 9.94 3.06
C LEU A 70 -0.83 9.05 3.16
N LEU A 71 -1.84 9.31 2.33
CA LEU A 71 -3.06 8.50 2.26
C LEU A 71 -2.76 7.04 1.94
N HIS A 72 -1.90 6.78 0.95
CA HIS A 72 -1.49 5.42 0.57
C HIS A 72 -0.79 4.71 1.73
N HIS A 73 0.14 5.40 2.39
CA HIS A 73 0.89 4.83 3.51
C HIS A 73 0.00 4.57 4.73
N SER A 74 -0.74 5.57 5.22
CA SER A 74 -1.64 5.44 6.37
C SER A 74 -2.71 4.37 6.13
N THR A 75 -3.28 4.30 4.93
CA THR A 75 -4.28 3.26 4.60
C THR A 75 -3.65 1.86 4.51
N SER A 76 -2.41 1.76 4.01
CA SER A 76 -1.67 0.48 3.99
C SER A 76 -1.38 -0.03 5.40
N LEU A 77 -1.02 0.87 6.33
CA LEU A 77 -0.87 0.53 7.75
C LEU A 77 -2.20 0.06 8.36
N LEU A 78 -3.30 0.77 8.10
CA LEU A 78 -4.62 0.37 8.56
C LEU A 78 -5.04 -1.00 8.01
N LEU A 79 -4.75 -1.28 6.73
CA LEU A 79 -4.98 -2.58 6.11
C LEU A 79 -4.15 -3.69 6.81
N GLY A 80 -2.88 -3.42 7.12
CA GLY A 80 -2.01 -4.35 7.85
C GLY A 80 -2.52 -4.65 9.26
N VAL A 81 -2.82 -3.61 10.04
CA VAL A 81 -3.35 -3.73 11.41
C VAL A 81 -4.71 -4.45 11.42
N GLY A 82 -5.62 -4.08 10.52
CA GLY A 82 -6.91 -4.74 10.40
C GLY A 82 -6.77 -6.23 10.02
N THR A 83 -5.81 -6.56 9.15
CA THR A 83 -5.52 -7.96 8.78
C THR A 83 -4.89 -8.71 9.96
N ALA A 84 -4.07 -8.06 10.78
CA ALA A 84 -3.54 -8.66 12.00
C ALA A 84 -4.65 -9.00 13.00
N PHE A 85 -5.59 -8.07 13.24
CA PHE A 85 -6.80 -8.38 14.03
C PHE A 85 -7.61 -9.53 13.42
N TRP A 86 -7.77 -9.52 12.10
CA TRP A 86 -8.47 -10.59 11.37
C TRP A 86 -7.80 -11.96 11.53
N ALA A 87 -6.46 -12.01 11.54
CA ALA A 87 -5.68 -13.22 11.77
C ALA A 87 -5.73 -13.69 13.23
N LEU A 88 -5.59 -12.77 14.19
CA LEU A 88 -5.61 -13.06 15.63
C LEU A 88 -6.97 -13.54 16.13
N LEU A 89 -8.06 -13.09 15.49
CA LEU A 89 -9.40 -13.63 15.74
C LEU A 89 -9.50 -15.13 15.40
N GLY A 90 -8.47 -15.75 14.81
CA GLY A 90 -8.25 -17.20 14.74
C GLY A 90 -9.24 -17.98 13.88
N ARG A 91 -10.19 -17.29 13.24
CA ARG A 91 -11.35 -17.90 12.58
C ARG A 91 -11.21 -18.02 11.06
N PHE A 92 -10.07 -17.63 10.49
CA PHE A 92 -9.82 -17.62 9.05
C PHE A 92 -8.47 -18.26 8.71
N ARG A 93 -8.52 -19.47 8.12
CA ARG A 93 -7.34 -20.29 7.80
C ARG A 93 -6.26 -19.61 6.93
N TYR A 94 -6.64 -18.56 6.20
CA TYR A 94 -5.76 -17.85 5.27
C TYR A 94 -5.43 -16.41 5.72
N ALA A 95 -5.98 -15.94 6.84
CA ALA A 95 -5.75 -14.57 7.30
C ALA A 95 -4.27 -14.32 7.66
N PHE A 96 -3.61 -15.30 8.28
CA PHE A 96 -2.18 -15.21 8.56
C PHE A 96 -1.33 -15.14 7.28
N ALA A 97 -1.67 -15.95 6.26
CA ALA A 97 -0.98 -15.89 4.97
C ALA A 97 -1.18 -14.54 4.29
N VAL A 98 -2.39 -13.97 4.32
CA VAL A 98 -2.67 -12.62 3.80
C VAL A 98 -1.89 -11.55 4.57
N LEU A 99 -1.77 -11.68 5.89
CA LEU A 99 -0.95 -10.78 6.71
C LEU A 99 0.52 -10.82 6.29
N CYS A 100 1.09 -12.01 6.10
CA CYS A 100 2.47 -12.16 5.61
C CYS A 100 2.66 -11.52 4.24
N LEU A 101 1.69 -11.69 3.33
CA LEU A 101 1.74 -11.06 2.00
C LEU A 101 1.68 -9.53 2.07
N ILE A 102 0.86 -8.96 2.96
CA ILE A 102 0.79 -7.51 3.18
C ILE A 102 2.11 -6.98 3.76
N ILE A 103 2.70 -7.66 4.73
CA ILE A 103 4.00 -7.28 5.30
C ILE A 103 5.08 -7.33 4.22
N LEU A 104 5.13 -8.40 3.43
CA LEU A 104 6.08 -8.53 2.32
C LEU A 104 5.84 -7.45 1.25
N GLY A 105 4.59 -7.10 0.98
CA GLY A 105 4.22 -6.00 0.09
C GLY A 105 4.74 -4.66 0.59
N GLY A 106 4.65 -4.39 1.90
CA GLY A 106 5.23 -3.20 2.53
C GLY A 106 6.75 -3.14 2.38
N ILE A 107 7.45 -4.25 2.65
CA ILE A 107 8.91 -4.36 2.46
C ILE A 107 9.26 -4.11 0.98
N ALA A 108 8.53 -4.71 0.05
CA ALA A 108 8.74 -4.51 -1.37
C ALA A 108 8.48 -3.06 -1.82
N GLY A 109 7.54 -2.37 -1.18
CA GLY A 109 7.30 -0.94 -1.42
C GLY A 109 8.49 -0.08 -1.01
N TYR A 110 9.08 -0.32 0.15
CA TYR A 110 10.31 0.36 0.60
C TYR A 110 11.53 0.00 -0.27
N GLY A 111 11.64 -1.27 -0.70
CA GLY A 111 12.67 -1.68 -1.65
C GLY A 111 12.54 -0.99 -3.01
N ALA A 112 11.31 -0.75 -3.48
CA ALA A 112 11.08 0.02 -4.69
C ALA A 112 11.45 1.50 -4.48
N ALA A 113 11.14 2.06 -3.31
CA ALA A 113 11.44 3.44 -2.98
C ALA A 113 12.94 3.75 -2.82
N ASP A 114 13.79 2.71 -2.68
CA ASP A 114 15.23 2.84 -2.42
C ASP A 114 15.53 3.75 -1.21
N ASP A 115 14.74 3.58 -0.15
CA ASP A 115 14.82 4.37 1.08
C ASP A 115 15.38 3.55 2.26
N LEU A 116 14.53 2.94 3.08
CA LEU A 116 14.86 2.23 4.31
C LEU A 116 15.77 1.01 4.09
N LEU A 117 15.70 0.40 2.91
CA LEU A 117 16.51 -0.77 2.57
C LEU A 117 17.86 -0.38 1.94
N SER A 118 18.06 0.89 1.60
CA SER A 118 19.30 1.36 0.99
C SER A 118 20.49 1.12 1.92
N GLY A 119 21.62 0.66 1.36
CA GLY A 119 22.82 0.29 2.13
C GLY A 119 22.77 -1.07 2.84
N THR A 120 21.63 -1.78 2.82
CA THR A 120 21.52 -3.16 3.35
C THR A 120 21.79 -4.21 2.27
N VAL A 121 21.80 -5.50 2.64
CA VAL A 121 21.86 -6.61 1.66
C VAL A 121 20.63 -6.59 0.73
N LEU A 122 19.46 -6.22 1.24
CA LEU A 122 18.22 -6.14 0.47
C LEU A 122 18.22 -4.98 -0.53
N GLY A 123 18.92 -3.88 -0.22
CA GLY A 123 19.11 -2.74 -1.12
C GLY A 123 19.95 -3.05 -2.36
N ARG A 124 20.65 -4.20 -2.41
CA ARG A 124 21.39 -4.63 -3.61
C ARG A 124 20.49 -5.25 -4.69
N VAL A 125 19.25 -5.58 -4.35
CA VAL A 125 18.29 -6.14 -5.30
C VAL A 125 17.83 -5.02 -6.23
N PRO A 126 17.81 -5.24 -7.57
CA PRO A 126 17.37 -4.23 -8.53
C PRO A 126 15.97 -3.67 -8.22
N ILE A 127 15.85 -2.34 -8.23
CA ILE A 127 14.60 -1.61 -8.00
C ILE A 127 13.43 -2.11 -8.86
N PRO A 128 13.59 -2.40 -10.18
CA PRO A 128 12.49 -2.95 -10.99
C PRO A 128 11.92 -4.27 -10.44
N LEU A 129 12.75 -5.09 -9.79
CA LEU A 129 12.29 -6.35 -9.18
C LEU A 129 11.48 -6.10 -7.91
N TRP A 130 11.91 -5.15 -7.07
CA TRP A 130 11.11 -4.74 -5.91
C TRP A 130 9.76 -4.18 -6.33
N TYR A 131 9.74 -3.32 -7.35
CA TYR A 131 8.52 -2.76 -7.90
C TYR A 131 7.59 -3.84 -8.47
N GLY A 132 8.11 -4.75 -9.29
CA GLY A 132 7.33 -5.87 -9.82
C GLY A 132 6.78 -6.79 -8.71
N LEU A 133 7.57 -7.07 -7.69
CA LEU A 133 7.14 -7.85 -6.52
C LEU A 133 6.02 -7.14 -5.75
N HIS A 134 6.15 -5.82 -5.52
CA HIS A 134 5.13 -5.02 -4.85
C HIS A 134 3.79 -5.09 -5.58
N LEU A 135 3.79 -4.90 -6.91
CA LEU A 135 2.59 -5.00 -7.74
C LEU A 135 1.99 -6.42 -7.71
N LEU A 136 2.82 -7.45 -7.83
CA LEU A 136 2.36 -8.84 -7.78
C LEU A 136 1.69 -9.17 -6.44
N LEU A 137 2.31 -8.77 -5.32
CA LEU A 137 1.77 -9.00 -3.99
C LEU A 137 0.46 -8.23 -3.77
N ALA A 138 0.37 -6.98 -4.26
CA ALA A 138 -0.88 -6.22 -4.22
C ALA A 138 -2.01 -6.96 -4.95
N LEU A 139 -1.75 -7.51 -6.14
CA LEU A 139 -2.74 -8.29 -6.89
C LEU A 139 -3.16 -9.57 -6.14
N ILE A 140 -2.21 -10.30 -5.55
CA ILE A 140 -2.51 -11.52 -4.78
C ILE A 140 -3.35 -11.20 -3.54
N VAL A 141 -2.99 -10.14 -2.79
CA VAL A 141 -3.74 -9.68 -1.61
C VAL A 141 -5.15 -9.26 -2.02
N GLY A 142 -5.29 -8.47 -3.09
CA GLY A 142 -6.59 -8.05 -3.62
C GLY A 142 -7.47 -9.25 -3.98
N ALA A 143 -6.91 -10.22 -4.71
CA ALA A 143 -7.62 -11.45 -5.05
C ALA A 143 -8.04 -12.23 -3.79
N ALA A 144 -7.15 -12.38 -2.81
CA ALA A 144 -7.45 -13.08 -1.56
C ALA A 144 -8.58 -12.41 -0.76
N LEU A 145 -8.55 -11.07 -0.64
CA LEU A 145 -9.59 -10.29 0.04
C LEU A 145 -10.93 -10.39 -0.69
N VAL A 146 -10.95 -10.25 -2.01
CA VAL A 146 -12.18 -10.37 -2.82
C VAL A 146 -12.77 -11.78 -2.73
N LEU A 147 -11.94 -12.83 -2.84
CA LEU A 147 -12.38 -14.21 -2.71
C LEU A 147 -12.93 -14.50 -1.30
N SER A 148 -12.25 -14.00 -0.26
CA SER A 148 -12.73 -14.11 1.11
C SER A 148 -14.09 -13.43 1.29
N SER A 149 -14.20 -12.19 0.79
CA SER A 149 -15.42 -11.38 0.88
C SER A 149 -16.58 -12.03 0.11
N ARG A 150 -16.34 -12.59 -1.08
CA ARG A 150 -17.35 -13.36 -1.85
C ARG A 150 -17.84 -14.60 -1.11
N ARG A 151 -16.93 -15.36 -0.48
CA ARG A 151 -17.29 -16.55 0.31
C ARG A 151 -18.16 -16.20 1.52
N GLU A 152 -17.91 -15.06 2.16
CA GLU A 152 -18.72 -14.58 3.27
C GLU A 152 -20.09 -14.09 2.80
N ALA A 153 -20.14 -13.33 1.70
CA ALA A 153 -21.39 -12.84 1.10
C ALA A 153 -22.33 -13.97 0.65
N ALA A 154 -21.78 -15.11 0.20
CA ALA A 154 -22.57 -16.30 -0.14
C ALA A 154 -23.25 -16.92 1.09
N ARG A 155 -22.71 -16.73 2.30
CA ARG A 155 -23.31 -17.23 3.57
C ARG A 155 -24.21 -16.18 4.23
N ARG A 156 -23.89 -14.90 4.06
CA ARG A 156 -24.63 -13.76 4.61
C ARG A 156 -24.69 -12.65 3.56
N PRO A 157 -25.81 -12.53 2.83
CA PRO A 157 -25.98 -11.50 1.80
C PRO A 157 -25.72 -10.11 2.37
N ARG A 158 -25.05 -9.25 1.58
CA ARG A 158 -24.80 -7.86 1.97
C ARG A 158 -26.07 -7.04 1.81
N THR A 159 -26.33 -6.15 2.76
CA THR A 159 -27.36 -5.13 2.62
C THR A 159 -26.71 -3.80 2.25
N VAL A 160 -27.40 -2.96 1.48
CA VAL A 160 -26.95 -1.60 1.14
C VAL A 160 -26.55 -0.76 2.37
N PRO A 161 -27.36 -0.68 3.46
CA PRO A 161 -26.96 0.08 4.65
C PRO A 161 -25.70 -0.46 5.31
N PHE A 162 -25.47 -1.77 5.24
CA PHE A 162 -24.26 -2.38 5.78
C PHE A 162 -23.01 -1.98 4.99
N VAL A 163 -23.08 -2.00 3.65
CA VAL A 163 -21.96 -1.56 2.80
C VAL A 163 -21.68 -0.07 3.00
N ALA A 164 -22.73 0.77 3.09
CA ALA A 164 -22.57 2.20 3.35
C ALA A 164 -21.90 2.46 4.71
N LEU A 165 -22.29 1.71 5.74
CA LEU A 165 -21.64 1.76 7.05
C LEU A 165 -20.16 1.35 6.99
N SER A 166 -19.84 0.25 6.29
CA SER A 166 -18.46 -0.21 6.10
C SER A 166 -17.60 0.86 5.45
N ILE A 167 -18.10 1.51 4.39
CA ILE A 167 -17.41 2.60 3.70
C ILE A 167 -17.21 3.79 4.64
N GLY A 168 -18.27 4.22 5.33
CA GLY A 168 -18.20 5.35 6.26
C GLY A 168 -17.20 5.14 7.39
N LEU A 169 -17.18 3.93 7.97
CA LEU A 169 -16.21 3.57 9.01
C LEU A 169 -14.78 3.48 8.49
N THR A 170 -14.57 2.95 7.28
CA THR A 170 -13.23 2.95 6.65
C THR A 170 -12.74 4.37 6.41
N LEU A 171 -13.56 5.25 5.85
CA LEU A 171 -13.18 6.65 5.64
C LEU A 171 -12.86 7.33 6.97
N LEU A 172 -13.72 7.18 7.98
CA LEU A 172 -13.45 7.72 9.32
C LEU A 172 -12.09 7.24 9.86
N ALA A 173 -11.80 5.94 9.76
CA ALA A 173 -10.53 5.38 10.25
C ALA A 173 -9.31 5.90 9.47
N VAL A 174 -9.44 6.11 8.15
CA VAL A 174 -8.35 6.62 7.30
C VAL A 174 -8.04 8.09 7.56
N PHE A 175 -9.04 8.91 7.91
CA PHE A 175 -8.86 10.36 8.13
C PHE A 175 -8.54 10.74 9.58
N VAL A 176 -8.69 9.81 10.53
CA VAL A 176 -8.40 10.04 11.96
C VAL A 176 -7.01 9.52 12.37
N LEU A 177 -6.39 8.67 11.56
CA LEU A 177 -5.03 8.13 11.73
C LEU A 177 -4.03 8.86 10.84
#